data_AF-A0A2H0IYP8-F1
#
_entry.id   AF-A0A2H0IYP8-F1
#
_cell.length_a   1.000
_cell.length_b   1.000
_cell.length_c   1.000
_cell.angle_alpha   90.00
_cell.angle_beta   90.00
_cell.angle_gamma   90.00
#
_symmetry.space_group_name_H-M   'P 1'
#
loop_
_entity.id
_entity.type
_entity.pdbx_description
1 polymer ?
#
loop_
_entity_poly.entity_id
_entity_poly.type
_entity_poly.pdbx_seq_one_letter_code
_entity_poly.pdbx_strand_id
1 'polypeptide(L)'
;MMMNATLEQLRSLRLAGMATGLQEQLTQAGLTAMSFEERLALLVDREVHWRSDKRQARSLKAAALKYPQACIEDIDTRVGRGLDRSAVMSL
;
A
#
# COMPACT_ATOMS: atom_id res chain seq x y z
N MET A 1 -23.83 -3.60 17.58
CA MET A 1 -23.89 -2.13 17.71
C MET A 1 -22.52 -1.49 17.99
N MET A 2 -21.69 -1.98 18.93
CA MET A 2 -20.41 -1.32 19.25
C MET A 2 -19.39 -1.27 18.10
N MET A 3 -19.26 -2.32 17.30
CA MET A 3 -18.22 -2.38 16.27
C MET A 3 -18.44 -1.39 15.11
N ASN A 4 -19.71 -1.10 14.78
CA ASN A 4 -20.06 -0.11 13.75
C ASN A 4 -19.67 1.30 14.19
N ALA A 5 -19.90 1.64 15.47
CA ALA A 5 -19.49 2.92 16.03
C ALA A 5 -17.95 3.08 16.01
N THR A 6 -17.20 2.01 16.34
CA THR A 6 -15.74 2.03 16.24
C THR A 6 -15.26 2.26 14.81
N LEU A 7 -15.88 1.61 13.81
CA LEU A 7 -15.54 1.81 12.40
C LEU A 7 -15.81 3.24 11.93
N GLU A 8 -16.91 3.85 12.37
CA GLU A 8 -17.22 5.25 12.09
C GLU A 8 -16.21 6.21 12.74
N GLN A 9 -15.82 5.95 13.98
CA GLN A 9 -14.78 6.73 14.68
C GLN A 9 -13.41 6.63 13.98
N LEU A 10 -13.01 5.43 13.54
CA LEU A 10 -11.78 5.26 12.77
C LEU A 10 -11.83 6.06 11.47
N ARG A 11 -12.98 6.08 10.78
CA ARG A 11 -13.17 6.90 9.58
C ARG A 11 -13.10 8.40 9.89
N SER A 12 -13.70 8.87 10.99
CA SER A 12 -13.62 10.29 11.38
C SER A 12 -12.20 10.72 11.74
N LEU A 13 -11.41 9.82 12.33
CA LEU A 13 -9.98 10.02 12.60
C LEU A 13 -9.08 9.91 11.36
N ARG A 14 -9.67 9.65 10.18
CA ARG A 14 -8.94 9.43 8.92
C ARG A 14 -7.99 8.23 8.98
N LEU A 15 -8.38 7.17 9.70
CA LEU A 15 -7.68 5.89 9.80
C LEU A 15 -8.37 4.86 8.89
N ALA A 16 -8.38 5.14 7.59
CA ALA A 16 -9.16 4.37 6.62
C ALA A 16 -8.59 2.96 6.38
N GLY A 17 -7.27 2.80 6.36
CA GLY A 17 -6.62 1.50 6.25
C GLY A 17 -6.90 0.64 7.48
N MET A 18 -6.86 1.24 8.67
CA MET A 18 -7.21 0.56 9.93
C MET A 18 -8.68 0.14 9.97
N ALA A 19 -9.61 1.01 9.56
CA ALA A 19 -11.03 0.70 9.52
C ALA A 19 -11.35 -0.48 8.59
N THR A 20 -10.77 -0.49 7.38
CA THR A 20 -10.94 -1.59 6.43
C THR A 20 -10.32 -2.88 6.97
N GLY A 21 -9.11 -2.80 7.53
CA GLY A 21 -8.46 -3.94 8.16
C GLY A 21 -9.31 -4.53 9.28
N LEU A 22 -9.86 -3.71 10.17
CA LEU A 22 -10.70 -4.18 11.27
C LEU A 22 -11.96 -4.88 10.74
N GLN A 23 -12.58 -4.34 9.69
CA GLN A 23 -13.73 -4.97 9.04
C GLN A 23 -13.39 -6.35 8.46
N GLU A 24 -12.22 -6.48 7.82
CA GLU A 24 -11.71 -7.77 7.33
C GLU A 24 -11.46 -8.75 8.49
N GLN A 25 -10.82 -8.29 9.58
CA GLN A 25 -10.54 -9.14 10.73
C GLN A 25 -11.81 -9.71 11.38
N LEU A 26 -12.91 -8.94 11.39
CA LEU A 26 -14.21 -9.39 11.90
C LEU A 26 -14.86 -10.47 11.04
N THR A 27 -14.52 -10.53 9.76
CA THR A 27 -15.05 -11.54 8.82
C THR A 27 -14.18 -12.78 8.72
N GLN A 28 -12.90 -12.71 9.12
CA GLN A 28 -11.95 -13.80 9.04
C GLN A 28 -11.81 -14.54 10.37
N ALA A 29 -12.41 -15.74 10.43
CA ALA A 29 -12.34 -16.61 11.61
C ALA A 29 -10.93 -17.10 11.97
N GLY A 30 -9.95 -17.03 11.05
CA GLY A 30 -8.56 -17.47 11.30
C GLY A 30 -7.72 -16.53 12.16
N LEU A 31 -8.13 -15.27 12.33
CA LEU A 31 -7.36 -14.26 13.06
C LEU A 31 -7.59 -14.32 14.58
N THR A 32 -8.55 -15.11 15.04
CA THR A 32 -8.76 -15.37 16.48
C THR A 32 -7.65 -16.22 17.09
N ALA A 33 -6.88 -16.96 16.29
CA ALA A 33 -5.71 -17.71 16.74
C ALA A 33 -4.52 -16.80 17.09
N MET A 34 -4.51 -15.55 16.59
CA MET A 34 -3.50 -14.55 16.90
C MET A 34 -3.81 -13.86 18.23
N SER A 35 -2.77 -13.35 18.90
CA SER A 35 -2.95 -12.46 20.04
C SER A 35 -3.61 -11.14 19.61
N PHE A 36 -4.12 -10.39 20.57
CA PHE A 36 -4.69 -9.07 20.29
C PHE A 36 -3.61 -8.10 19.79
N GLU A 37 -2.42 -8.15 20.39
CA GLU A 37 -1.27 -7.31 20.09
C GLU A 37 -0.81 -7.52 18.64
N GLU A 38 -0.75 -8.77 18.17
CA GLU A 38 -0.41 -9.07 16.77
C GLU A 38 -1.48 -8.56 15.80
N ARG A 39 -2.76 -8.76 16.12
CA ARG A 39 -3.85 -8.22 15.30
C ARG A 39 -3.79 -6.70 15.24
N LEU A 40 -3.51 -6.04 16.35
CA LEU A 40 -3.39 -4.60 16.43
C LEU A 40 -2.18 -4.09 15.62
N ALA A 41 -1.03 -4.76 15.72
CA ALA A 41 0.14 -4.45 14.92
C ALA A 41 -0.18 -4.49 13.42
N LEU A 42 -0.85 -5.56 12.95
CA LEU A 42 -1.28 -5.67 11.55
C LEU A 42 -2.23 -4.53 11.11
N LEU A 43 -3.12 -4.08 12.01
CA LEU A 43 -4.01 -2.96 11.72
C LEU A 43 -3.24 -1.64 11.57
N VAL A 44 -2.24 -1.43 12.41
CA VAL A 44 -1.35 -0.25 12.34
C VAL A 44 -0.51 -0.29 11.06
N ASP A 45 0.10 -1.42 10.75
CA ASP A 45 0.90 -1.60 9.53
C ASP A 45 0.04 -1.32 8.28
N ARG A 46 -1.18 -1.85 8.23
CA ARG A 46 -2.10 -1.60 7.13
C ARG A 46 -2.41 -0.11 6.95
N GLU A 47 -2.58 0.64 8.05
CA GLU A 47 -2.79 2.09 7.99
C GLU A 47 -1.54 2.83 7.48
N VAL A 48 -0.35 2.45 7.96
CA VAL A 48 0.93 3.04 7.50
C VAL A 48 1.12 2.83 6.00
N HIS A 49 0.91 1.61 5.52
CA HIS A 49 0.97 1.28 4.10
C HIS A 49 -0.05 2.07 3.29
N TRP A 50 -1.32 2.11 3.74
CA TRP A 50 -2.37 2.87 3.07
C TRP A 50 -2.03 4.35 2.91
N ARG A 51 -1.44 4.97 3.95
CA ARG A 51 -0.98 6.36 3.88
C ARG A 51 0.22 6.53 2.95
N SER A 52 1.15 5.59 2.96
CA SER A 52 2.32 5.59 2.07
C SER A 52 1.89 5.52 0.60
N ASP A 53 1.01 4.58 0.25
CA ASP A 53 0.49 4.39 -1.10
C ASP A 53 -0.24 5.64 -1.58
N LYS A 54 -1.08 6.23 -0.73
CA LYS A 54 -1.78 7.48 -1.06
C LYS A 54 -0.83 8.64 -1.27
N ARG A 55 0.26 8.72 -0.49
CA ARG A 55 1.31 9.73 -0.68
C ARG A 55 2.03 9.50 -2.00
N GLN A 56 2.42 8.27 -2.30
CA GLN A 56 3.09 7.90 -3.55
C GLN A 56 2.21 8.23 -4.77
N ALA A 57 0.94 7.82 -4.75
CA ALA A 57 -0.01 8.11 -5.83
C ALA A 57 -0.18 9.62 -6.07
N ARG A 58 -0.22 10.42 -4.99
CA ARG A 58 -0.24 11.89 -5.10
C ARG A 58 1.03 12.45 -5.71
N SER A 59 2.21 11.99 -5.28
CA SER A 59 3.49 12.42 -5.83
C SER A 59 3.61 12.08 -7.32
N LEU A 60 3.22 10.86 -7.72
CA LEU A 60 3.20 10.45 -9.12
C LEU A 60 2.27 11.31 -9.97
N LYS A 61 1.06 11.61 -9.46
CA LYS A 61 0.12 12.51 -10.14
C LYS A 61 0.67 13.93 -10.28
N ALA A 62 1.35 14.44 -9.26
CA ALA A 62 1.95 15.77 -9.27
C ALA A 62 3.17 15.87 -10.21
N ALA A 63 3.92 14.79 -10.40
CA ALA A 63 5.09 14.75 -11.26
C ALA A 63 4.76 14.91 -12.76
N ALA A 64 3.50 14.75 -13.17
CA ALA A 64 3.03 14.94 -14.54
C ALA A 64 3.92 14.22 -15.58
N LEU A 65 4.32 12.98 -15.27
CA LEU A 65 5.22 12.19 -16.11
C LEU A 65 4.60 11.95 -17.49
N LYS A 66 5.39 12.14 -18.55
CA LYS A 66 4.97 11.86 -19.94
C LYS A 66 4.57 10.39 -20.12
N TYR A 67 5.26 9.49 -19.43
CA TYR A 67 5.00 8.05 -19.42
C TYR A 67 4.85 7.59 -17.96
N PRO A 68 3.65 7.71 -17.36
CA PRO A 68 3.45 7.44 -15.93
C PRO A 68 3.53 5.95 -15.55
N GLN A 69 3.43 5.07 -16.55
CA GLN A 69 3.56 3.61 -16.40
C GLN A 69 4.94 3.10 -16.84
N ALA A 70 5.91 4.00 -17.04
CA ALA A 70 7.26 3.58 -17.44
C ALA A 70 7.90 2.78 -16.30
N CYS A 71 8.24 1.53 -16.59
CA CYS A 71 8.85 0.60 -15.66
C CYS A 71 10.25 0.18 -16.18
N ILE A 72 11.14 -0.25 -15.28
CA ILE A 72 12.51 -0.67 -15.64
C ILE A 72 12.46 -1.91 -16.53
N GLU A 73 11.45 -2.76 -16.34
CA GLU A 73 11.17 -3.96 -17.12
C GLU A 73 10.89 -3.67 -18.61
N ASP A 74 10.38 -2.47 -18.93
CA ASP A 74 10.05 -2.04 -20.29
C ASP A 74 11.23 -1.37 -21.02
N ILE A 75 12.42 -1.31 -20.40
CA ILE A 75 13.60 -0.69 -21.02
C ILE A 75 14.02 -1.52 -22.24
N ASP A 76 13.99 -0.89 -23.42
CA ASP A 76 14.58 -1.47 -24.63
C ASP A 76 16.11 -1.48 -24.54
N THR A 77 16.67 -2.68 -24.34
CA THR A 77 18.12 -2.96 -24.27
C THR A 77 18.70 -3.49 -25.58
N ARG A 78 18.03 -3.32 -26.72
CA ARG A 78 18.59 -3.74 -28.02
C ARG A 78 19.89 -2.98 -28.31
N VAL A 79 20.81 -3.64 -29.01
CA VAL A 79 22.19 -3.16 -29.27
C VAL A 79 22.22 -1.75 -29.88
N GLY A 80 21.23 -1.38 -30.69
CA GLY A 80 21.14 -0.04 -31.30
C GLY A 80 20.93 1.13 -30.32
N ARG A 81 20.55 0.86 -29.06
CA ARG A 81 20.37 1.89 -28.02
C ARG A 81 21.65 2.17 -27.22
N GLY A 82 22.67 1.32 -27.31
CA GLY A 82 23.92 1.47 -26.56
C GLY A 82 23.77 1.36 -25.03
N LEU A 83 22.70 0.73 -24.54
CA LEU A 83 22.47 0.53 -23.11
C LEU A 83 23.03 -0.83 -22.66
N ASP A 84 23.87 -0.81 -21.64
CA ASP A 84 24.35 -2.03 -20.97
C ASP A 84 23.29 -2.51 -19.97
N ARG A 85 22.63 -3.63 -20.31
CA ARG A 85 21.58 -4.24 -19.47
C ARG A 85 22.08 -4.58 -18.07
N SER A 86 23.34 -4.98 -17.93
CA SER A 86 23.90 -5.38 -16.62
C SER A 86 24.02 -4.19 -15.68
N ALA A 87 24.44 -3.03 -16.20
CA ALA A 87 24.53 -1.77 -15.45
C ALA A 87 23.15 -1.20 -15.09
N VAL A 88 22.14 -1.36 -15.97
CA VAL A 88 20.77 -0.89 -15.70
C VAL A 88 20.07 -1.71 -14.60
N MET A 89 20.38 -3.01 -14.51
CA MET A 89 19.70 -3.94 -13.59
C MET A 89 20.42 -4.11 -12.23
N SER A 90 21.53 -3.41 -12.00
CA SER A 90 22.28 -3.47 -10.74
C SER A 90 21.91 -2.37 -9.73
N LEU A 91 20.95 -1.51 -10.05
CA LEU A 91 20.37 -0.50 -9.14
C LEU A 91 19.23 -1.08 -8.31
#